data_AF-A0A399F0S8-F1
#
_entry.id   AF-A0A399F0S8-F1
#
_cell.length_a   1.000
_cell.length_b   1.000
_cell.length_c   1.000
_cell.angle_alpha   90.00
_cell.angle_beta   90.00
_cell.angle_gamma   90.00
#
_symmetry.space_group_name_H-M   'P 1'
#
loop_
_entity.id
_entity.type
_entity.pdbx_description
1 polymer ?
#
loop_
_entity_poly.entity_id
_entity_poly.type
_entity_poly.pdbx_seq_one_letter_code
_entity_poly.pdbx_strand_id
1 'polypeptide(L)'
;MPLSEARQRVDLAYSVFRRCVEQEAAEYGEQYDEVRRMEDEAPAPDPCVQLFNELVEACLDYESLGGDRDELELGEYRDQVYRRLEELGRWEEEGGPSS
;
A
#
# COMPACT_ATOMS: atom_id res chain seq x y z
N MET A 1 4.78 -7.38 -18.78
CA MET A 1 3.36 -6.99 -18.63
C MET A 1 3.13 -5.70 -19.43
N PRO A 2 2.05 -5.57 -20.21
CA PRO A 2 1.66 -4.30 -20.84
C PRO A 2 1.28 -3.24 -19.80
N LEU A 3 1.49 -1.96 -20.12
CA LEU A 3 1.16 -0.83 -19.23
C LEU A 3 -0.32 -0.82 -18.81
N SER A 4 -1.24 -1.16 -19.73
CA SER A 4 -2.67 -1.24 -19.46
C SER A 4 -3.05 -2.37 -18.50
N GLU A 5 -2.29 -3.47 -18.50
CA GLU A 5 -2.47 -4.59 -17.57
C GLU A 5 -1.90 -4.22 -16.19
N ALA A 6 -0.77 -3.51 -16.15
CA ALA A 6 -0.21 -2.95 -14.92
C ALA A 6 -1.17 -1.98 -14.24
N ARG A 7 -1.82 -1.08 -15.02
CA ARG A 7 -2.86 -0.18 -14.50
C ARG A 7 -4.04 -0.94 -13.89
N GLN A 8 -4.54 -1.97 -14.58
CA GLN A 8 -5.62 -2.82 -14.04
C GLN A 8 -5.21 -3.52 -12.75
N ARG A 9 -3.94 -3.91 -12.61
CA ARG A 9 -3.41 -4.50 -11.38
C ARG A 9 -3.40 -3.48 -10.24
N VAL A 10 -3.03 -2.23 -10.48
CA VAL A 10 -3.12 -1.15 -9.49
C VAL A 10 -4.58 -0.93 -9.07
N ASP A 11 -5.51 -0.83 -10.03
CA ASP A 11 -6.94 -0.64 -9.72
C ASP A 11 -7.50 -1.78 -8.87
N LEU A 12 -7.12 -3.03 -9.18
CA LEU A 12 -7.51 -4.21 -8.41
C LEU A 12 -6.91 -4.16 -7.00
N ALA A 13 -5.61 -3.95 -6.87
CA ALA A 13 -4.92 -3.88 -5.58
C ALA A 13 -5.53 -2.79 -4.68
N TYR A 14 -5.81 -1.61 -5.25
CA TYR A 14 -6.46 -0.51 -4.55
C TYR A 14 -7.85 -0.91 -4.05
N SER A 15 -8.65 -1.57 -4.90
CA SER A 15 -10.00 -2.00 -4.52
C SER A 15 -10.01 -3.04 -3.39
N VAL A 16 -9.04 -3.95 -3.38
CA VAL A 16 -8.90 -5.00 -2.36
C VAL A 16 -8.40 -4.41 -1.05
N PHE A 17 -7.38 -3.56 -1.10
CA PHE A 17 -6.86 -2.84 0.07
C PHE A 17 -7.95 -1.99 0.73
N ARG A 18 -8.67 -1.17 -0.06
CA ARG A 18 -9.75 -0.32 0.47
C ARG A 18 -10.82 -1.14 1.18
N ARG A 19 -11.22 -2.28 0.60
CA ARG A 19 -12.19 -3.18 1.21
C ARG A 19 -11.70 -3.78 2.53
N CYS A 20 -10.40 -4.08 2.63
CA CYS A 20 -9.80 -4.57 3.86
C CYS A 20 -9.90 -3.52 4.97
N VAL A 21 -9.48 -2.28 4.70
CA VAL A 21 -9.56 -1.17 5.67
C VAL A 21 -11.01 -0.88 6.08
N GLU A 22 -11.94 -0.91 5.13
CA GLU A 22 -13.38 -0.74 5.41
C GLU A 22 -13.94 -1.86 6.31
N GLN A 23 -13.44 -3.10 6.15
CA GLN A 23 -13.84 -4.23 7.00
C GLN A 23 -13.28 -4.10 8.41
N GLU A 24 -12.00 -3.73 8.56
CA GLU A 24 -11.41 -3.49 9.88
C GLU A 24 -12.11 -2.33 10.61
N ALA A 25 -12.41 -1.24 9.92
CA ALA A 25 -13.16 -0.12 10.50
C ALA A 25 -14.57 -0.54 10.97
N ALA A 26 -15.24 -1.43 10.23
CA ALA A 26 -16.55 -1.96 10.59
C ALA A 26 -16.49 -2.96 11.76
N GLU A 27 -15.42 -3.76 11.85
CA GLU A 27 -15.24 -4.78 12.89
C GLU A 27 -14.81 -4.17 14.24
N TYR A 28 -14.03 -3.09 14.22
CA TYR A 28 -13.46 -2.47 15.42
C TYR A 28 -14.12 -1.13 15.84
N GLY A 29 -15.22 -0.74 15.18
CA GLY A 29 -15.86 0.59 15.33
C GLY A 29 -16.28 1.03 16.74
N GLU A 30 -16.47 0.14 17.72
CA GLU A 30 -16.83 0.50 19.12
C GLU A 30 -15.65 0.40 20.11
N GLN A 31 -14.48 -0.13 19.72
CA GLN A 31 -13.32 -0.34 20.62
C GLN A 31 -11.96 0.03 19.98
N TYR A 32 -11.97 0.78 18.87
CA TYR A 32 -10.77 1.14 18.11
C TYR A 32 -9.68 1.83 18.96
N ASP A 33 -10.06 2.61 19.98
CA ASP A 33 -9.14 3.28 20.91
C ASP A 33 -8.55 2.36 22.01
N GLU A 34 -9.16 1.19 22.25
CA GLU A 34 -8.74 0.25 23.29
C GLU A 34 -7.83 -0.85 22.73
N VAL A 35 -8.11 -1.34 21.52
CA VAL A 35 -7.31 -2.39 20.86
C VAL A 35 -5.96 -1.87 20.38
N ARG A 36 -5.91 -0.63 19.85
CA ARG A 36 -4.65 0.01 19.39
C ARG A 36 -3.61 0.23 20.50
N ARG A 37 -4.01 0.13 21.78
CA ARG A 37 -3.11 0.19 22.93
C ARG A 37 -2.53 -1.17 23.35
N MET A 38 -3.04 -2.28 22.83
CA MET A 38 -2.59 -3.65 23.18
C MET A 38 -1.68 -4.31 22.13
N GLU A 39 -1.42 -3.66 20.99
CA GLU A 39 -0.54 -4.20 19.93
C GLU A 39 0.97 -3.98 20.16
N ASP A 40 1.42 -3.82 21.42
CA ASP A 40 2.84 -3.62 21.75
C ASP A 40 3.63 -4.96 21.90
N GLU A 41 2.97 -6.12 21.97
CA GLU A 41 3.64 -7.40 22.29
C GLU A 41 3.81 -8.39 21.13
N ALA A 42 3.03 -8.27 20.05
CA ALA A 42 3.25 -9.02 18.82
C ALA A 42 2.40 -8.39 17.69
N PRO A 43 2.98 -7.66 16.72
CA PRO A 43 2.22 -7.22 15.56
C PRO A 43 1.76 -8.49 14.84
N ALA A 44 0.47 -8.81 14.93
CA ALA A 44 -0.11 -9.75 13.99
C ALA A 44 0.15 -9.19 12.59
N PRO A 45 0.42 -10.03 11.57
CA PRO A 45 0.48 -9.53 10.21
C PRO A 45 -0.89 -8.97 9.88
N ASP A 46 -0.99 -7.64 9.93
CA ASP A 46 -2.18 -6.91 9.57
C ASP A 46 -2.45 -7.20 8.08
N PRO A 47 -3.55 -7.92 7.76
CA PRO A 47 -3.82 -8.34 6.39
C PRO A 47 -3.97 -7.12 5.46
N CYS A 48 -4.38 -5.97 5.98
CA CYS A 48 -4.48 -4.74 5.21
C CYS A 48 -3.10 -4.12 4.95
N VAL A 49 -2.13 -4.29 5.86
CA VAL A 49 -0.72 -3.88 5.61
C VAL A 49 -0.10 -4.69 4.47
N GLN A 50 -0.38 -5.99 4.37
CA GLN A 50 0.11 -6.80 3.24
C GLN A 50 -0.48 -6.31 1.91
N LEU A 51 -1.79 -6.06 1.87
CA LEU A 51 -2.48 -5.53 0.70
C LEU A 51 -1.99 -4.11 0.33
N PHE A 52 -1.63 -3.29 1.31
CA PHE A 52 -1.02 -1.99 1.07
C PHE A 52 0.35 -2.13 0.39
N ASN A 53 1.19 -3.07 0.84
CA ASN A 53 2.47 -3.33 0.19
C ASN A 53 2.28 -3.85 -1.25
N GLU A 54 1.30 -4.72 -1.49
CA GLU A 54 0.96 -5.19 -2.85
C GLU A 54 0.49 -4.04 -3.76
N LEU A 55 -0.26 -3.08 -3.22
CA LEU A 55 -0.65 -1.86 -3.95
C LEU A 55 0.58 -1.02 -4.32
N VAL A 56 1.52 -0.82 -3.40
CA VAL A 56 2.75 -0.06 -3.64
C VAL A 56 3.61 -0.77 -4.70
N GLU A 57 3.78 -2.09 -4.62
CA GLU A 57 4.49 -2.88 -5.63
C GLU A 57 3.84 -2.77 -7.01
N ALA A 58 2.50 -2.82 -7.09
CA ALA A 58 1.79 -2.63 -8.36
C ALA A 58 2.03 -1.22 -8.95
N CYS A 59 2.14 -0.19 -8.11
CA CYS A 59 2.48 1.17 -8.55
C CYS A 59 3.91 1.23 -9.08
N LEU A 60 4.88 0.62 -8.41
CA LEU A 60 6.27 0.54 -8.87
C LEU A 60 6.36 -0.18 -10.23
N ASP A 61 5.66 -1.30 -10.39
CA ASP A 61 5.57 -2.02 -11.65
C ASP A 61 5.01 -1.13 -12.77
N TYR A 62 3.95 -0.36 -12.49
CA TYR A 62 3.37 0.58 -13.45
C TYR A 62 4.35 1.67 -13.88
N GLU A 63 5.07 2.28 -12.94
CA GLU A 63 6.08 3.29 -13.22
C GLU A 63 7.29 2.74 -13.98
N SER A 64 7.74 1.53 -13.64
CA SER A 64 8.85 0.85 -14.33
C SER A 64 8.56 0.58 -15.81
N LEU A 65 7.27 0.50 -16.17
CA LEU A 65 6.78 0.34 -17.54
C LEU A 65 6.57 1.68 -18.26
N GLY A 66 6.93 2.80 -17.61
CA GLY A 66 6.81 4.16 -18.14
C GLY A 66 5.46 4.83 -17.87
N GLY A 67 4.65 4.29 -16.96
CA GLY A 67 3.42 4.92 -16.50
C GLY A 67 3.69 6.11 -15.57
N ASP A 68 2.79 7.10 -15.59
CA ASP A 68 2.86 8.24 -14.67
C ASP A 68 1.96 7.99 -13.46
N ARG A 69 2.54 7.97 -12.25
CA ARG A 69 1.81 7.73 -11.00
C ARG A 69 0.64 8.70 -10.80
N ASP A 70 0.68 9.90 -11.37
CA ASP A 70 -0.39 10.89 -11.25
C ASP A 70 -1.68 10.48 -11.99
N GLU A 71 -1.57 9.55 -12.95
CA GLU A 71 -2.70 8.96 -13.68
C GLU A 71 -3.45 7.88 -12.89
N LEU A 72 -2.92 7.48 -11.72
CA LEU A 72 -3.50 6.44 -10.87
C LEU A 72 -4.60 7.02 -9.95
N GLU A 73 -5.72 6.30 -9.90
CA GLU A 73 -6.89 6.66 -9.09
C GLU A 73 -6.77 6.08 -7.68
N LEU A 74 -5.88 6.64 -6.86
CA LEU A 74 -5.56 6.16 -5.50
C LEU A 74 -6.42 6.75 -4.38
N GLY A 75 -7.39 7.62 -4.72
CA GLY A 75 -8.33 8.22 -3.77
C GLY A 75 -7.67 8.84 -2.53
N GLU A 76 -8.24 8.56 -1.35
CA GLU A 76 -7.77 9.09 -0.05
C GLU A 76 -6.41 8.54 0.41
N TYR A 77 -5.96 7.44 -0.18
CA TYR A 77 -4.70 6.78 0.19
C TYR A 77 -3.52 7.23 -0.69
N ARG A 78 -3.75 8.13 -1.66
CA ARG A 78 -2.72 8.67 -2.57
C ARG A 78 -1.47 9.12 -1.82
N ASP A 79 -1.64 9.97 -0.80
CA ASP A 79 -0.51 10.54 -0.05
C ASP A 79 0.31 9.47 0.69
N GLN A 80 -0.35 8.42 1.18
CA GLN A 80 0.30 7.32 1.90
C GLN A 80 1.11 6.45 0.94
N VAL A 81 0.52 6.10 -0.21
CA VAL A 81 1.20 5.34 -1.26
C VAL A 81 2.40 6.12 -1.79
N TYR A 82 2.24 7.42 -2.09
CA TYR A 82 3.33 8.23 -2.63
C TYR A 82 4.48 8.39 -1.64
N ARG A 83 4.20 8.63 -0.35
CA ARG A 83 5.24 8.64 0.68
C ARG A 83 6.00 7.32 0.71
N ARG A 84 5.31 6.19 0.61
CA ARG A 84 5.95 4.87 0.63
C ARG A 84 6.83 4.63 -0.61
N LEU A 85 6.37 5.07 -1.79
CA LEU A 85 7.16 5.02 -3.02
C LEU A 85 8.43 5.88 -2.91
N GLU A 86 8.33 7.10 -2.35
CA GLU A 86 9.48 7.98 -2.12
C GLU A 86 10.48 7.39 -1.14
N GLU A 87 10.01 6.76 -0.06
CA GLU A 87 10.87 6.02 0.87
C GLU A 87 11.65 4.95 0.11
N LEU A 88 10.97 4.07 -0.64
CA LEU A 88 11.60 2.98 -1.37
C LEU A 88 12.62 3.46 -2.41
N GLY A 89 12.29 4.52 -3.18
CA GLY A 89 13.23 5.11 -4.13
C GLY A 89 14.48 5.67 -3.45
N ARG A 90 14.33 6.31 -2.27
CA ARG A 90 15.47 6.78 -1.48
C ARG A 90 16.37 5.61 -1.02
N TRP A 91 15.80 4.49 -0.62
CA TRP A 91 16.57 3.29 -0.22
C TRP A 91 17.40 2.69 -1.38
N GLU A 92 16.93 2.82 -2.63
CA GLU A 92 17.68 2.39 -3.81
C GLU A 92 18.84 3.34 -4.15
N GLU A 93 18.66 4.64 -3.99
CA GLU A 93 19.71 5.65 -4.22
C GLU A 93 20.81 5.64 -3.14
N GLU A 94 20.47 5.29 -1.90
CA GLU A 94 21.42 5.25 -0.78
C GLU A 94 22.25 3.96 -0.71
N GLY A 95 22.04 2.99 -1.62
CA GLY A 95 22.80 1.75 -1.67
C GLY A 95 22.56 0.90 -0.43
N GLY A 96 21.36 0.32 -0.32
CA GLY A 96 21.01 -0.63 0.75
C GLY A 96 22.10 -1.68 1.00
N PRO A 97 22.25 -2.15 2.26
CA PRO A 97 23.41 -2.94 2.67
C PRO A 97 23.58 -4.16 1.77
N SER A 98 24.72 -4.20 1.07
CA SER A 98 25.15 -5.39 0.35
C SER A 98 25.25 -6.55 1.36
N SER A 99 24.48 -7.61 1.16
CA SER A 99 24.64 -8.89 1.86
C SER A 99 24.35 -10.03 0.92
#